data_AF-A0A098YSW5-F1
#
_entry.id   AF-A0A098YSW5-F1
#
_cell.length_a   1.000
_cell.length_b   1.000
_cell.length_c   1.000
_cell.angle_alpha   90.00
_cell.angle_beta   90.00
_cell.angle_gamma   90.00
#
_symmetry.space_group_name_H-M   'P 1'
#
loop_
_entity.id
_entity.type
_entity.pdbx_description
1 polymer ?
#
loop_
_entity_poly.entity_id
_entity_poly.type
_entity_poly.pdbx_seq_one_letter_code
_entity_poly.pdbx_strand_id
1 'polypeptide(L)' 'MKIIHIEQLIEDPIHLLDSVVDNGDSLLIHRPKDKSVVILSMEEYNQLKACEYRAKKNEPSKANP' A
#
# COMPACT_ATOMS: atom_id res chain seq x y z
N MET A 1 -5.32 4.57 6.94
CA MET A 1 -3.85 4.66 6.80
C MET A 1 -3.19 5.23 8.05
N LYS A 2 -2.35 4.44 8.72
CA LYS A 2 -1.61 4.82 9.94
C LYS A 2 -0.13 5.01 9.63
N ILE A 3 0.49 6.02 10.22
CA ILE A 3 1.92 6.33 10.05
C ILE A 3 2.68 5.82 11.28
N ILE A 4 3.70 5.01 11.08
CA ILE A 4 4.55 4.47 12.14
C ILE A 4 6.02 4.66 11.81
N HIS A 5 6.87 4.65 12.83
CA HIS A 5 8.32 4.58 12.65
C HIS A 5 8.78 3.13 12.53
N ILE A 6 9.91 2.89 11.85
CA ILE A 6 10.46 1.55 11.63
C ILE A 6 10.73 0.80 12.95
N GLU A 7 11.08 1.51 14.02
CA GLU A 7 11.32 0.95 15.34
C GLU A 7 10.06 0.24 15.89
N GLN A 8 8.86 0.81 15.68
CA GLN A 8 7.60 0.19 16.09
C GLN A 8 7.30 -1.10 15.32
N LEU A 9 7.67 -1.16 14.04
CA LEU A 9 7.53 -2.39 13.25
C LEU A 9 8.46 -3.50 13.78
N ILE A 10 9.67 -3.14 14.21
CA ILE A 10 10.65 -4.12 14.70
C ILE A 10 10.24 -4.67 16.07
N GLU A 11 9.59 -3.86 16.91
CA GLU A 11 9.12 -4.26 18.24
C GLU A 11 8.02 -5.33 18.19
N ASP A 12 7.03 -5.17 17.31
CA ASP A 12 5.94 -6.14 17.16
C ASP A 12 5.46 -6.27 15.70
N PRO A 13 6.22 -6.98 14.85
CA PRO A 13 5.95 -7.06 13.43
C PRO A 13 4.68 -7.86 13.12
N ILE A 14 4.40 -8.92 13.88
CA ILE A 14 3.26 -9.81 13.60
C ILE A 14 1.96 -9.05 13.86
N HIS A 15 1.82 -8.44 15.04
CA HIS A 15 0.60 -7.71 15.37
C HIS A 15 0.32 -6.55 14.40
N LEU A 16 1.37 -5.84 13.97
CA LEU A 16 1.22 -4.76 13.00
C LEU A 16 0.80 -5.27 11.62
N LEU A 17 1.36 -6.40 11.15
CA LEU A 17 0.94 -7.01 9.90
C LEU A 17 -0.50 -7.56 9.97
N ASP A 18 -0.87 -8.22 11.07
CA ASP A 18 -2.24 -8.68 11.31
C ASP A 18 -3.22 -7.50 11.31
N SER A 19 -2.84 -6.37 11.91
CA SER A 19 -3.67 -5.16 11.92
C SER A 19 -3.95 -4.60 10.51
N VAL A 20 -3.04 -4.80 9.55
CA VAL A 20 -3.23 -4.40 8.14
C VAL A 20 -4.25 -5.30 7.46
N VAL A 21 -4.23 -6.59 7.77
CA VAL A 21 -5.14 -7.59 7.19
C VAL A 21 -6.53 -7.45 7.79
N ASP A 22 -6.62 -7.39 9.13
CA ASP A 22 -7.89 -7.47 9.85
C ASP A 22 -8.68 -6.17 9.85
N ASN A 23 -8.00 -5.02 9.96
CA ASN A 23 -8.67 -3.72 9.98
C ASN A 23 -8.81 -3.10 8.58
N GLY A 24 -8.18 -3.69 7.56
CA GLY A 24 -8.13 -3.15 6.20
C GLY A 24 -7.41 -1.80 6.10
N ASP A 25 -6.55 -1.49 7.07
CA ASP A 25 -5.86 -0.20 7.18
C ASP A 25 -4.39 -0.32 6.75
N SER A 26 -3.98 0.44 5.74
CA SER A 26 -2.58 0.48 5.28
C SER A 26 -1.64 1.13 6.31
N LEU A 27 -0.38 0.69 6.34
CA LEU A 27 0.68 1.30 7.17
C LEU A 27 1.68 2.06 6.30
N LEU A 28 1.96 3.33 6.64
CA LEU A 28 3.11 4.06 6.13
C LEU A 28 4.24 3.96 7.15
N ILE A 29 5.34 3.31 6.76
CA ILE A 29 6.52 3.15 7.59
C ILE A 29 7.52 4.24 7.25
N HIS A 30 7.73 5.14 8.19
CA HIS A 30 8.75 6.16 8.12
C HIS A 30 10.11 5.59 8.55
N ARG A 31 11.10 5.72 7.66
CA ARG A 31 12.49 5.34 7.89
C ARG A 31 13.35 6.61 7.87
N PRO A 32 13.79 7.17 9.01
CA PRO A 32 14.44 8.48 9.05
C PRO A 32 15.69 8.62 8.19
N LYS A 33 16.39 7.50 7.95
CA LYS A 33 17.64 7.44 7.17
C LYS A 33 17.47 6.84 5.77
N ASP A 34 16.23 6.59 5.33
CA ASP A 34 15.95 5.91 4.07
C ASP A 34 14.56 6.27 3.51
N LYS A 35 14.14 5.63 2.43
CA LYS A 35 12.82 5.79 1.83
C LYS A 35 11.75 5.18 2.73
N SER A 36 10.65 5.91 2.86
CA SER A 36 9.45 5.39 3.50
C SER A 36 8.78 4.35 2.60
N VAL A 37 8.15 3.36 3.21
CA VAL A 37 7.46 2.27 2.50
C VAL A 37 6.03 2.16 2.98
N VAL A 38 5.14 1.70 2.10
CA VAL A 38 3.74 1.42 2.45
C VAL A 38 3.54 -0.09 2.51
N ILE A 39 2.91 -0.57 3.57
CA ILE A 39 2.44 -1.95 3.70
C ILE A 39 0.93 -1.95 3.49
N LEU A 40 0.48 -2.83 2.59
CA LEU A 40 -0.91 -3.09 2.22
C LEU A 40 -1.20 -4.57 2.41
N SER A 41 -2.46 -4.91 2.64
CA SER A 41 -2.88 -6.30 2.52
C SER A 41 -2.75 -6.75 1.06
N MET A 42 -2.54 -8.05 0.84
CA MET A 42 -2.44 -8.59 -0.52
C MET A 42 -3.74 -8.36 -1.31
N GLU A 43 -4.88 -8.42 -0.62
CA GLU A 43 -6.18 -8.13 -1.22
C GLU A 43 -6.27 -6.68 -1.68
N GLU A 44 -5.91 -5.73 -0.81
CA GLU A 44 -5.92 -4.29 -1.14
C GLU A 44 -4.99 -3.99 -2.31
N TYR A 45 -3.77 -4.54 -2.29
CA TYR A 45 -2.83 -4.40 -3.41
C TYR A 45 -3.41 -4.93 -4.73
N ASN A 46 -4.02 -6.12 -4.70
CA ASN A 46 -4.62 -6.73 -5.90
C ASN A 46 -5.80 -5.91 -6.44
N GLN A 47 -6.67 -5.39 -5.56
CA GLN A 47 -7.78 -4.54 -5.95
C GLN A 47 -7.28 -3.24 -6.59
N LEU A 48 -6.27 -2.60 -6.02
CA LEU A 48 -5.63 -1.40 -6.59
C LEU A 48 -5.08 -1.69 -7.99
N LYS A 49 -4.35 -2.79 -8.17
CA LYS A 49 -3.80 -3.17 -9.48
C LYS A 49 -4.86 -3.54 -10.50
N ALA A 50 -5.94 -4.19 -10.08
CA ALA A 50 -7.08 -4.45 -10.96
C ALA A 50 -7.75 -3.15 -11.42
N CYS A 51 -7.92 -2.16 -10.53
CA CYS A 51 -8.44 -0.85 -10.85
C CYS A 51 -7.52 -0.08 -11.81
N GLU A 52 -6.21 -0.02 -11.53
CA GLU A 52 -5.21 0.60 -12.42
C GLU A 52 -5.24 -0.03 -13.82
N TYR A 53 -5.33 -1.35 -13.90
CA TYR A 53 -5.38 -2.06 -15.17
C TYR A 53 -6.64 -1.71 -15.97
N ARG A 54 -7.82 -1.72 -15.32
CA ARG A 54 -9.09 -1.34 -15.96
C ARG A 54 -9.09 0.11 -16.41
N ALA A 55 -8.55 1.01 -15.60
CA ALA A 55 -8.44 2.43 -15.94
C ALA A 55 -7.61 2.62 -17.22
N LYS A 56 -6.42 2.03 -17.29
CA LYS A 56 -5.55 2.07 -18.49
C LYS A 56 -6.21 1.46 -19.72
N LYS A 57 -6.97 0.38 -19.56
CA LYS A 57 -7.69 -0.25 -20.68
C LYS A 57 -8.82 0.65 -21.22
N ASN A 58 -9.42 1.45 -20.35
CA ASN A 58 -10.52 2.34 -20.68
C ASN A 58 -10.05 3.76 -21.05
N GLU A 59 -8.74 4.03 -21.05
CA GLU A 59 -8.22 5.28 -21.60
C GLU A 59 -8.53 5.31 -23.11
N PRO A 60 -9.30 6.31 -23.60
CA PRO A 60 -9.48 6.46 -25.03
C PRO A 60 -8.09 6.61 -25.65
N SER A 61 -7.81 5.81 -26.68
CA SER A 61 -6.60 5.97 -27.48
C SER A 61 -6.48 7.45 -27.83
N LYS A 62 -5.41 8.09 -27.36
CA LYS A 62 -5.05 9.43 -27.85
C LYS A 62 -4.83 9.27 -29.35
N ALA A 63 -5.89 9.51 -30.13
CA ALA A 63 -5.81 9.71 -31.56
C ALA A 63 -4.94 10.95 -31.72
N ASN A 64 -3.64 10.73 -31.95
CA ASN A 64 -2.75 11.82 -32.30
C ASN A 64 -3.19 12.36 -33.67
N PRO A 65 -3.36 13.69 -33.82
CA PRO A 65 -3.68 14.33 -35.10
C PRO A 65 -2.53 14.21 -36.11
#